data_AF-A0A0C2H503-F1
#
_entry.id   AF-A0A0C2H503-F1
#
_cell.length_a   1.000
_cell.length_b   1.000
_cell.length_c   1.000
_cell.angle_alpha   90.00
_cell.angle_beta   90.00
_cell.angle_gamma   90.00
#
_symmetry.space_group_name_H-M   'P 1'
#
loop_
_entity.id
_entity.type
_entity.pdbx_description
1 polymer ?
#
loop_
_entity_poly.entity_id
_entity_poly.type
_entity_poly.pdbx_seq_one_letter_code
_entity_poly.pdbx_strand_id
1 'polypeptide(L)'
;MQALLIHGWLCFVVAIVMIGLLTAIIGDLASHFGCTVGMKDTVTAISLVAMGTSVPDTFASKTAAIQDKWADSSIGNVTGSNAVNVFLGIGIAWAIAACVHAWNGTQFVVSAGSLAFSVTMFIIGSVICIAVLQFRRFNKKIAGELGGPVRAKYICSAIFLLVWLAYLTLSTLEAYCVIPGF
;
A
#
# COMPACT_ATOMS: atom_id res chain seq x y z
N MET A 1 -38.35 0.02 3.41
CA MET A 1 -37.44 -1.07 3.80
C MET A 1 -38.33 -2.30 3.98
N GLN A 2 -38.68 -3.10 2.98
CA GLN A 2 -37.80 -4.19 2.51
C GLN A 2 -36.73 -4.45 3.58
N ALA A 3 -37.16 -5.00 4.71
CA ALA A 3 -36.90 -4.57 6.10
C ALA A 3 -35.46 -4.67 6.62
N LEU A 4 -34.57 -5.13 5.76
CA LEU A 4 -33.14 -5.33 5.90
C LEU A 4 -32.81 -6.02 4.57
N LEU A 5 -32.72 -5.32 3.42
CA LEU A 5 -33.05 -5.82 2.05
C LEU A 5 -32.54 -7.22 1.61
N ILE A 6 -31.58 -7.81 2.32
CA ILE A 6 -31.47 -9.27 2.59
C ILE A 6 -30.43 -9.40 3.72
N HIS A 7 -30.72 -9.10 4.98
CA HIS A 7 -29.71 -9.20 6.07
C HIS A 7 -28.38 -8.45 5.82
N GLY A 8 -28.40 -7.36 5.04
CA GLY A 8 -27.18 -6.66 4.60
C GLY A 8 -26.50 -7.27 3.37
N TRP A 9 -26.87 -8.49 2.93
CA TRP A 9 -26.30 -9.17 1.77
C TRP A 9 -26.47 -8.40 0.45
N LEU A 10 -27.55 -7.65 0.25
CA LEU A 10 -27.77 -6.89 -0.99
C LEU A 10 -26.81 -5.71 -1.02
N CYS A 11 -26.72 -5.00 0.11
CA CYS A 11 -25.75 -3.93 0.28
C CYS A 11 -24.32 -4.47 0.09
N PHE A 12 -24.02 -5.63 0.68
CA PHE A 12 -22.72 -6.30 0.55
C PHE A 12 -22.39 -6.67 -0.91
N VAL A 13 -23.31 -7.34 -1.61
CA VAL A 13 -23.11 -7.75 -3.02
C VAL A 13 -22.99 -6.52 -3.92
N VAL A 14 -23.89 -5.53 -3.76
CA VAL A 14 -23.82 -4.28 -4.53
C VAL A 14 -22.51 -3.54 -4.24
N ALA A 15 -22.08 -3.47 -2.99
CA ALA A 15 -20.80 -2.85 -2.62
C ALA A 15 -19.62 -3.59 -3.27
N ILE A 16 -19.57 -4.92 -3.21
CA ILE A 16 -18.49 -5.70 -3.86
C ILE A 16 -18.47 -5.46 -5.37
N VAL A 17 -19.63 -5.51 -6.04
CA VAL A 17 -19.73 -5.27 -7.48
C VAL A 17 -19.29 -3.84 -7.82
N MET A 18 -19.75 -2.86 -7.06
CA MET A 18 -19.37 -1.45 -7.25
C MET A 18 -17.88 -1.23 -7.01
N ILE A 19 -17.29 -1.82 -5.96
CA ILE A 19 -15.85 -1.75 -5.70
C ILE A 19 -15.09 -2.37 -6.88
N GLY A 20 -15.47 -3.57 -7.34
CA GLY A 20 -14.82 -4.21 -8.49
C GLY A 20 -14.87 -3.35 -9.76
N LEU A 21 -16.04 -2.78 -10.06
CA LEU A 21 -16.22 -1.90 -11.24
C LEU A 21 -15.43 -0.60 -11.11
N LEU A 22 -15.49 0.07 -9.96
CA LEU A 22 -14.74 1.29 -9.69
C LEU A 22 -13.23 1.03 -9.76
N THR A 23 -12.75 -0.07 -9.19
CA THR A 23 -11.32 -0.44 -9.24
C THR A 23 -10.86 -0.67 -10.68
N ALA A 24 -11.66 -1.34 -11.51
CA ALA A 24 -11.34 -1.51 -12.94
C ALA A 24 -11.28 -0.15 -13.67
N ILE A 25 -12.29 0.70 -13.49
CA ILE A 25 -12.35 2.03 -14.13
C ILE A 25 -11.19 2.92 -13.67
N ILE A 26 -10.89 2.93 -12.38
CA ILE A 26 -9.80 3.75 -11.81
C ILE A 26 -8.44 3.25 -12.34
N GLY A 27 -8.26 1.94 -12.48
CA GLY A 27 -7.06 1.36 -13.08
C GLY A 27 -6.83 1.82 -14.51
N ASP A 28 -7.87 1.74 -15.35
CA ASP A 28 -7.82 2.17 -16.75
C ASP A 28 -7.66 3.70 -16.88
N LEU A 29 -8.34 4.47 -16.03
CA LEU A 29 -8.20 5.91 -16.02
C LEU A 29 -6.80 6.35 -15.57
N ALA A 30 -6.23 5.66 -14.58
CA ALA A 30 -4.89 5.94 -14.09
C ALA A 30 -3.84 5.67 -15.18
N SER A 31 -3.94 4.55 -15.93
CA SER A 31 -3.01 4.25 -17.02
C SER A 31 -3.13 5.26 -18.17
N HIS A 32 -4.35 5.61 -18.58
CA HIS A 32 -4.58 6.64 -19.59
C HIS A 32 -4.09 8.02 -19.15
N PHE A 33 -4.38 8.42 -17.90
CA PHE A 33 -3.89 9.65 -17.32
C PHE A 33 -2.35 9.68 -17.31
N GLY A 34 -1.74 8.58 -16.88
CA GLY A 34 -0.28 8.40 -16.91
C GLY A 34 0.29 8.65 -18.30
N CYS A 35 -0.29 8.03 -19.33
CA CYS A 35 0.09 8.26 -20.73
C CYS A 35 -0.05 9.74 -21.16
N THR A 36 -1.13 10.43 -20.79
CA THR A 36 -1.34 11.84 -21.17
C THR A 36 -0.37 12.82 -20.49
N VAL A 37 0.04 12.52 -19.26
CA VAL A 37 0.99 13.34 -18.49
C VAL A 37 2.44 12.94 -18.77
N GLY A 38 2.67 11.85 -19.52
CA GLY A 38 4.00 11.30 -19.78
C GLY A 38 4.59 10.53 -18.59
N MET A 39 3.73 10.05 -17.67
CA MET A 39 4.14 9.21 -16.55
C MET A 39 4.28 7.75 -16.97
N LYS A 40 5.41 7.12 -16.63
CA LYS A 40 5.57 5.66 -16.78
C LYS A 40 4.56 4.91 -15.91
N ASP A 41 4.02 3.81 -16.41
CA ASP A 41 3.01 2.99 -15.70
C ASP A 41 3.46 2.60 -14.29
N THR A 42 4.73 2.22 -14.11
CA THR A 42 5.27 1.89 -12.79
C THR A 42 5.20 3.07 -11.82
N VAL A 43 5.49 4.29 -12.29
CA VAL A 43 5.45 5.51 -11.47
C VAL A 43 4.00 5.83 -11.10
N THR A 44 3.08 5.74 -12.04
CA THR A 44 1.63 5.89 -11.81
C THR A 44 1.11 4.88 -10.78
N ALA A 45 1.56 3.62 -10.87
CA ALA A 45 1.17 2.56 -9.96
C ALA A 45 1.65 2.80 -8.52
N ILE A 46 2.94 3.08 -8.31
CA ILE A 46 3.52 3.29 -6.96
C ILE A 46 3.09 4.62 -6.32
N SER A 47 2.65 5.59 -7.12
CA SER A 47 2.21 6.92 -6.63
C SER A 47 0.69 6.99 -6.49
N LEU A 48 -0.03 7.16 -7.60
CA LEU A 48 -1.44 7.51 -7.63
C LEU A 48 -2.31 6.32 -7.22
N VAL A 49 -2.08 5.15 -7.81
CA VAL A 49 -2.90 3.96 -7.55
C VAL A 49 -2.67 3.47 -6.12
N ALA A 50 -1.40 3.24 -5.74
CA ALA A 50 -1.05 2.75 -4.40
C ALA A 50 -1.49 3.70 -3.27
N MET A 51 -1.34 5.02 -3.46
CA MET A 51 -1.83 6.00 -2.49
C MET A 51 -3.35 5.99 -2.43
N GLY A 52 -4.03 5.98 -3.57
CA GLY A 52 -5.50 6.00 -3.65
C GLY A 52 -6.15 4.83 -2.93
N THR A 53 -5.61 3.61 -3.08
CA THR A 53 -6.14 2.42 -2.40
C THR A 53 -5.81 2.37 -0.91
N SER A 54 -4.69 2.98 -0.47
CA SER A 54 -4.22 2.91 0.91
C SER A 54 -4.73 4.05 1.81
N VAL A 55 -5.31 5.11 1.23
CA VAL A 55 -5.88 6.24 1.99
C VAL A 55 -7.04 5.80 2.91
N PRO A 56 -8.03 5.00 2.46
CA PRO A 56 -9.07 4.47 3.33
C PRO A 56 -8.52 3.63 4.48
N ASP A 57 -7.56 2.74 4.19
CA ASP A 57 -6.87 1.93 5.21
C ASP A 57 -6.17 2.79 6.25
N THR A 58 -5.54 3.88 5.82
CA THR A 58 -4.88 4.83 6.72
C THR A 58 -5.87 5.50 7.66
N PHE A 59 -7.05 5.90 7.17
CA PHE A 59 -8.10 6.48 8.01
C PHE A 59 -8.72 5.46 8.96
N ALA A 60 -8.92 4.21 8.51
CA ALA A 60 -9.39 3.11 9.35
C ALA A 60 -8.38 2.82 10.48
N SER A 61 -7.09 2.65 10.16
CA SER A 61 -6.02 2.44 11.13
C SER A 61 -5.89 3.61 12.11
N LYS A 62 -5.95 4.86 11.63
CA LYS A 62 -5.96 6.04 12.51
C LYS A 62 -7.12 6.01 13.48
N THR A 63 -8.31 5.68 13.00
CA THR A 63 -9.53 5.64 13.84
C THR A 63 -9.41 4.53 14.88
N ALA A 64 -8.95 3.34 14.47
CA ALA A 64 -8.68 2.22 15.37
C ALA A 64 -7.61 2.58 16.43
N ALA A 65 -6.54 3.28 16.06
CA ALA A 65 -5.49 3.69 17.00
C ALA A 65 -5.96 4.73 18.02
N ILE A 66 -6.97 5.54 17.71
CA ILE A 66 -7.54 6.54 18.63
C ILE A 66 -8.56 5.90 19.57
N GLN A 67 -9.35 4.95 19.06
CA GLN A 67 -10.45 4.33 19.80
C GLN A 67 -10.01 3.15 20.68
N ASP A 68 -8.95 2.45 20.27
CA ASP A 68 -8.39 1.32 21.01
C ASP A 68 -7.31 1.78 21.99
N LYS A 69 -7.43 1.36 23.25
CA LYS A 69 -6.49 1.73 24.33
C LYS A 69 -5.06 1.27 24.03
N TRP A 70 -4.91 0.12 23.36
CA TRP A 70 -3.61 -0.49 23.06
C TRP A 70 -3.21 -0.37 21.59
N ALA A 71 -4.13 0.13 20.74
CA ALA A 71 -3.97 0.26 19.30
C ALA A 71 -3.68 -1.06 18.55
N ASP A 72 -3.93 -2.22 19.18
CA ASP A 72 -3.76 -3.54 18.57
C ASP A 72 -4.62 -3.68 17.31
N SER A 73 -5.83 -3.11 17.34
CA SER A 73 -6.76 -3.07 16.21
C SER A 73 -6.18 -2.32 15.01
N SER A 74 -5.39 -1.26 15.24
CA SER A 74 -4.71 -0.52 14.18
C SER A 74 -3.61 -1.36 13.53
N ILE A 75 -2.85 -2.11 14.32
CA ILE A 75 -1.79 -2.99 13.80
C ILE A 75 -2.42 -4.12 12.98
N GLY A 76 -3.50 -4.73 13.48
CA GLY A 76 -4.28 -5.74 12.75
C GLY A 76 -4.77 -5.23 11.40
N ASN A 77 -5.31 -4.00 11.34
CA ASN A 77 -5.75 -3.40 10.08
C ASN A 77 -4.60 -3.19 9.09
N VAL A 78 -3.50 -2.56 9.52
CA VAL A 78 -2.34 -2.31 8.62
C VAL A 78 -1.72 -3.61 8.11
N THR A 79 -1.50 -4.59 9.00
CA THR A 79 -0.89 -5.87 8.61
C THR A 79 -1.84 -6.70 7.75
N GLY A 80 -3.13 -6.73 8.09
CA GLY A 80 -4.16 -7.43 7.34
C GLY A 80 -4.32 -6.91 5.92
N SER A 81 -4.48 -5.59 5.73
CA SER A 81 -4.63 -5.00 4.40
C SER A 81 -3.40 -5.27 3.50
N ASN A 82 -2.18 -5.17 4.05
CA ASN A 82 -0.96 -5.49 3.29
C ASN A 82 -0.85 -6.98 2.94
N ALA A 83 -1.24 -7.87 3.85
CA ALA A 83 -1.25 -9.31 3.58
C ALA A 83 -2.24 -9.66 2.45
N VAL A 84 -3.44 -9.07 2.46
CA VAL A 84 -4.42 -9.24 1.39
C VAL A 84 -3.88 -8.71 0.05
N ASN A 85 -3.23 -7.55 0.03
CA ASN A 85 -2.66 -7.00 -1.21
C ASN A 85 -1.61 -7.92 -1.84
N VAL A 86 -0.71 -8.49 -1.02
CA VAL A 86 0.36 -9.37 -1.52
C VAL A 86 -0.16 -10.77 -1.86
N PHE A 87 -0.85 -11.43 -0.92
CA PHE A 87 -1.24 -12.82 -1.09
C PHE A 87 -2.48 -13.00 -1.97
N LEU A 88 -3.50 -12.17 -1.78
CA LEU A 88 -4.74 -12.27 -2.55
C LEU A 88 -4.65 -11.43 -3.83
N GLY A 89 -4.21 -10.16 -3.72
CA GLY A 89 -4.10 -9.27 -4.88
C GLY A 89 -3.12 -9.79 -5.92
N ILE A 90 -1.83 -9.82 -5.57
CA ILE A 90 -0.78 -10.27 -6.50
C ILE A 90 -0.75 -11.80 -6.61
N GLY A 91 -0.85 -12.52 -5.49
CA GLY A 91 -0.70 -13.97 -5.47
C GLY A 91 -1.76 -14.73 -6.27
N ILE A 92 -3.05 -14.37 -6.17
CA ILE A 92 -4.10 -15.02 -6.97
C ILE A 92 -3.97 -14.66 -8.45
N ALA A 93 -3.71 -13.39 -8.78
CA ALA A 93 -3.52 -12.96 -10.16
C ALA A 93 -2.35 -13.72 -10.84
N TRP A 94 -1.23 -13.86 -10.13
CA TRP A 94 -0.08 -14.62 -10.60
C TRP A 94 -0.39 -16.12 -10.76
N ALA A 95 -1.08 -16.72 -9.78
CA ALA A 95 -1.44 -18.13 -9.83
C ALA A 95 -2.37 -18.45 -11.01
N ILE A 96 -3.38 -17.60 -11.27
CA ILE A 96 -4.28 -17.74 -12.42
C ILE A 96 -3.48 -17.68 -13.73
N ALA A 97 -2.61 -16.66 -13.88
CA ALA A 97 -1.79 -16.51 -15.08
C ALA A 97 -0.88 -17.72 -15.31
N ALA A 98 -0.18 -18.19 -14.26
CA ALA A 98 0.68 -19.35 -14.33
C ALA A 98 -0.08 -20.63 -14.73
N CYS A 99 -1.27 -20.86 -14.15
CA CYS A 99 -2.12 -22.01 -14.51
C CYS A 99 -2.58 -21.97 -15.97
N VAL A 100 -2.99 -20.80 -16.48
CA VAL A 100 -3.41 -20.64 -17.88
C VAL A 100 -2.24 -20.90 -18.83
N HIS A 101 -1.06 -20.36 -18.53
CA HIS A 101 0.14 -20.60 -19.33
C HIS A 101 0.53 -22.08 -19.34
N ALA A 102 0.48 -22.73 -18.17
CA ALA A 102 0.75 -24.17 -18.04
C ALA A 102 -0.26 -25.02 -18.85
N TRP A 103 -1.55 -24.67 -18.81
CA TRP A 103 -2.59 -25.34 -19.60
C TRP A 103 -2.34 -25.21 -21.10
N ASN A 104 -1.89 -24.04 -21.55
CA ASN A 104 -1.60 -23.77 -22.95
C ASN A 104 -0.20 -24.28 -23.39
N GLY A 105 0.56 -24.91 -22.51
CA GLY A 105 1.92 -25.40 -22.81
C GLY A 105 2.94 -24.27 -23.05
N THR A 106 2.66 -23.06 -22.56
CA THR A 106 3.53 -21.88 -22.72
C THR A 106 4.24 -21.54 -21.41
N GLN A 107 5.40 -20.89 -21.49
CA GLN A 107 6.12 -20.44 -20.30
C GLN A 107 5.61 -19.06 -19.86
N PHE A 108 5.33 -18.91 -18.56
CA PHE A 108 4.96 -17.61 -17.98
C PHE A 108 6.22 -16.86 -17.53
N VAL A 109 6.67 -15.91 -18.34
CA VAL A 109 7.86 -15.10 -18.05
C VAL A 109 7.43 -13.66 -17.75
N VAL A 110 7.81 -13.16 -16.57
CA VAL A 110 7.53 -11.79 -16.12
C VAL A 110 8.85 -11.05 -15.92
N SER A 111 9.03 -9.93 -16.60
CA SER A 111 10.19 -9.06 -16.40
C SER A 111 10.05 -8.30 -15.08
N ALA A 112 11.07 -8.38 -14.21
CA ALA A 112 11.05 -7.71 -12.92
C ALA A 112 11.16 -6.17 -13.02
N GLY A 113 11.79 -5.65 -14.08
CA GLY A 113 11.97 -4.20 -14.27
C GLY A 113 12.56 -3.51 -13.04
N SER A 114 11.98 -2.36 -12.66
CA SER A 114 12.38 -1.55 -11.50
C SER A 114 11.89 -2.07 -10.14
N LEU A 115 11.30 -3.27 -10.10
CA LEU A 115 10.77 -3.86 -8.88
C LEU A 115 11.86 -4.12 -7.85
N ALA A 116 13.01 -4.66 -8.26
CA ALA A 116 14.11 -4.98 -7.36
C ALA A 116 14.64 -3.73 -6.64
N PHE A 117 14.85 -2.65 -7.39
CA PHE A 117 15.24 -1.36 -6.83
C PHE A 117 14.19 -0.83 -5.84
N SER A 118 12.91 -0.82 -6.23
CA SER A 118 11.83 -0.30 -5.40
C SER A 118 11.63 -1.10 -4.11
N VAL A 119 11.69 -2.43 -4.17
CA VAL A 119 11.59 -3.31 -2.99
C VAL A 119 12.75 -3.05 -2.04
N THR A 120 13.97 -2.88 -2.55
CA THR A 120 15.14 -2.60 -1.72
C THR A 120 15.01 -1.25 -1.01
N MET A 121 14.60 -0.21 -1.73
CA MET A 121 14.33 1.11 -1.15
C MET A 121 13.24 1.05 -0.07
N PHE A 122 12.19 0.27 -0.31
CA PHE A 122 11.13 0.03 0.68
C PHE A 122 11.67 -0.68 1.94
N ILE A 123 12.53 -1.68 1.80
CA ILE A 123 13.14 -2.39 2.94
C ILE A 123 14.01 -1.43 3.75
N ILE A 124 14.85 -0.64 3.10
CA ILE A 124 15.69 0.38 3.78
C ILE A 124 14.81 1.36 4.56
N GLY A 125 13.79 1.91 3.91
CA GLY A 125 12.83 2.81 4.56
C GLY A 125 12.11 2.16 5.74
N SER A 126 11.70 0.90 5.60
CA SER A 126 11.03 0.14 6.66
C SER A 126 11.94 -0.09 7.86
N VAL A 127 13.23 -0.41 7.64
CA VAL A 127 14.23 -0.53 8.71
C VAL A 127 14.39 0.79 9.45
N ILE A 128 14.46 1.92 8.75
CA ILE A 128 14.52 3.26 9.36
C ILE A 128 13.27 3.51 10.21
N CYS A 129 12.09 3.24 9.67
CA CYS A 129 10.82 3.44 10.37
C CYS A 129 10.74 2.58 11.65
N ILE A 130 11.11 1.30 11.57
CA ILE A 130 11.16 0.39 12.71
C ILE A 130 12.18 0.88 13.73
N ALA A 131 13.38 1.28 13.32
CA ALA A 131 14.41 1.80 14.22
C ALA A 131 13.93 3.03 14.99
N VAL A 132 13.21 3.96 14.33
CA VAL A 132 12.61 5.13 14.98
C VAL A 132 11.53 4.72 15.98
N LEU A 133 10.66 3.76 15.65
CA LEU A 133 9.65 3.25 16.57
C LEU A 133 10.27 2.56 17.79
N GLN A 134 11.29 1.71 17.56
CA GLN A 134 12.04 1.06 18.63
C GLN A 134 12.76 2.09 19.51
N PHE A 135 13.37 3.11 18.92
CA PHE A 135 13.98 4.21 19.68
C PHE A 135 12.97 4.92 20.59
N ARG A 136 11.77 5.22 20.07
CA ARG A 136 10.68 5.81 20.88
C ARG A 136 10.19 4.90 22.00
N ARG A 137 10.16 3.58 21.75
CA ARG A 137 9.80 2.56 22.74
C ARG A 137 10.82 2.49 23.88
N PHE A 138 12.11 2.43 23.57
CA PHE A 138 13.18 2.27 24.58
C PHE A 138 13.52 3.57 25.31
N ASN A 139 13.26 4.73 24.71
CA ASN A 139 13.52 6.00 25.36
C ASN A 139 12.48 6.28 26.46
N LYS A 140 12.89 6.15 27.73
CA LYS A 140 12.05 6.35 28.93
C LYS A 140 11.33 7.72 28.97
N LYS A 141 11.84 8.75 28.27
CA LYS A 141 11.20 10.08 28.19
C LYS A 141 9.97 10.12 27.28
N ILE A 142 9.86 9.19 26.34
CA ILE A 142 8.76 9.10 25.37
C ILE A 142 7.87 7.91 25.72
N ALA A 143 8.48 6.74 25.93
CA ALA A 143 7.87 5.48 26.37
C ALA A 143 6.58 5.09 25.61
N GLY A 144 6.50 5.42 24.32
CA GLY A 144 5.31 5.20 23.50
C GLY A 144 5.60 5.14 22.01
N GLU A 145 5.16 4.06 21.36
CA GLU A 145 5.32 3.83 19.92
C GLU A 145 4.36 4.70 19.09
N LEU A 146 3.10 4.79 19.51
CA LEU A 146 2.06 5.57 18.82
C LEU A 146 1.66 6.84 19.61
N GLY A 147 1.94 6.89 20.91
CA GLY A 147 1.63 7.99 21.83
C GLY A 147 2.85 8.80 22.28
N GLY A 148 2.77 9.41 23.47
CA GLY A 148 3.85 10.21 24.05
C GLY A 148 3.76 11.71 23.70
N PRO A 149 4.83 12.48 23.96
CA PRO A 149 4.82 13.94 23.79
C PRO A 149 4.49 14.37 22.36
N VAL A 150 3.62 15.39 22.24
CA VAL A 150 3.11 15.90 20.95
C VAL A 150 4.24 16.29 19.98
N ARG A 151 5.31 16.92 20.49
CA ARG A 151 6.48 17.29 19.67
C ARG A 151 7.16 16.06 19.06
N ALA A 152 7.38 15.00 19.84
CA ALA A 152 8.00 13.77 19.36
C ALA A 152 7.13 13.08 18.30
N LYS A 153 5.80 13.07 18.50
CA LYS A 153 4.85 12.53 17.50
C LYS A 153 4.95 13.24 16.14
N TYR A 154 4.97 14.57 16.13
CA TYR A 154 5.08 15.33 14.88
C TYR A 154 6.43 15.15 14.20
N ILE A 155 7.53 15.14 14.97
CA ILE A 155 8.88 14.91 14.42
C ILE A 155 8.96 13.52 13.78
N CYS A 156 8.51 12.47 14.45
CA CYS A 156 8.54 11.12 13.89
C CYS A 156 7.59 10.95 12.70
N SER A 157 6.42 11.60 12.71
CA SER A 157 5.52 11.61 11.55
C SER A 157 6.18 12.30 10.36
N ALA A 158 6.89 13.41 10.57
CA ALA A 158 7.65 14.09 9.53
C ALA A 158 8.77 13.20 8.97
N ILE A 159 9.50 12.48 9.83
CA ILE A 159 10.52 11.51 9.39
C ILE A 159 9.89 10.42 8.51
N PHE A 160 8.76 9.83 8.91
CA PHE A 160 8.10 8.78 8.12
C PHE A 160 7.60 9.30 6.77
N LEU A 161 7.05 10.52 6.73
CA LEU A 161 6.66 11.16 5.47
C LEU A 161 7.88 11.43 4.58
N LEU A 162 9.00 11.89 5.14
CA LEU A 162 10.23 12.12 4.39
C LEU A 162 10.81 10.81 3.84
N VAL A 163 10.80 9.73 4.62
CA VAL A 163 11.24 8.39 4.16
C VAL A 163 10.35 7.92 3.02
N TRP A 164 9.03 8.09 3.11
CA TRP A 164 8.10 7.74 2.05
C TRP A 164 8.30 8.59 0.78
N LEU A 165 8.49 9.90 0.91
CA LEU A 165 8.81 10.79 -0.21
C LEU A 165 10.16 10.44 -0.84
N ALA A 166 11.16 10.08 -0.04
CA ALA A 166 12.47 9.63 -0.53
C ALA A 166 12.35 8.32 -1.32
N TYR A 167 11.56 7.35 -0.83
CA TYR A 167 11.22 6.14 -1.57
C TYR A 167 10.57 6.48 -2.91
N LEU A 168 9.54 7.32 -2.92
CA LEU A 168 8.80 7.65 -4.14
C LEU A 168 9.69 8.36 -5.16
N THR A 169 10.49 9.32 -4.72
CA THR A 169 11.40 10.09 -5.59
C THR A 169 12.51 9.21 -6.16
N LEU A 170 13.18 8.40 -5.33
CA LEU A 170 14.26 7.53 -5.80
C LEU A 170 13.75 6.45 -6.74
N SER A 171 12.64 5.78 -6.43
CA SER A 171 12.00 4.81 -7.33
C SER A 171 11.55 5.46 -8.64
N THR A 172 11.09 6.70 -8.61
CA THR A 172 10.71 7.44 -9.82
C THR A 172 11.93 7.80 -10.67
N LEU A 173 13.01 8.29 -10.05
CA LEU A 173 14.24 8.65 -10.76
C LEU A 173 14.88 7.43 -11.44
N GLU A 174 14.88 6.28 -10.78
CA GLU A 174 15.35 5.02 -11.37
C GLU A 174 14.41 4.59 -12.51
N ALA A 175 13.10 4.69 -12.32
CA ALA A 175 12.14 4.35 -13.36
C ALA A 175 12.35 5.19 -14.63
N TYR A 176 12.75 6.47 -14.51
CA TYR A 176 13.12 7.33 -15.66
C TYR A 176 14.56 7.20 -16.13
N CYS A 177 15.33 6.23 -15.61
CA CYS A 177 16.72 6.00 -15.95
C CYS A 177 17.64 7.21 -15.66
N VAL A 178 17.25 8.07 -14.70
CA VAL A 178 18.07 9.21 -14.25
C VAL A 178 19.19 8.72 -13.32
N ILE A 179 18.87 7.73 -12.47
CA ILE A 179 19.85 7.02 -11.66
C ILE A 179 19.92 5.56 -12.12
N PRO A 180 21.11 4.93 -12.07
CA PRO A 180 21.23 3.53 -12.37
C PRO A 180 20.55 2.70 -11.28
N GLY A 181 19.66 1.81 -11.68
CA GLY A 181 19.22 0.68 -10.87
C GLY A 181 20.32 -0.37 -10.75
N PHE A 182 20.07 -1.40 -9.95
CA PHE A 182 20.94 -2.56 -9.77
C PHE A 182 20.16 -3.86 -9.99
#